data_AF-A0A1V6QPP7-F1
#
_entry.id   AF-A0A1V6QPP7-F1
#
_cell.length_a   1.000
_cell.length_b   1.000
_cell.length_c   1.000
_cell.angle_alpha   90.00
_cell.angle_beta   90.00
_cell.angle_gamma   90.00
#
_symmetry.space_group_name_H-M   'P 1'
#
loop_
_entity.id
_entity.type
_entity.pdbx_description
1 polymer ?
#
loop_
_entity_poly.entity_id
_entity_poly.type
_entity_poly.pdbx_seq_one_letter_code
_entity_poly.pdbx_strand_id
1 'polypeptide(L)'
;MARPYNTYKTGNWQPSKLELNNTDDAAPGQIFISVRVADNDASTRPRIYDNDGNVVYIGPEEATMDFKAQKLFGQDVITFWSGETGVSGGYGYGKVHILDNTYNEIYSVILQDNFSTPTGETKNSYIDVHEHIITDRNTMIVTAVNVTQQNLTSAGGSGTQWMIDSHFYEIDIASNAVVFS
;
A
#
# COMPACT_ATOMS: atom_id res chain seq x y z
N MET A 1 24.88 28.11 24.49
CA MET A 1 23.84 27.62 23.56
C MET A 1 24.00 26.11 23.47
N ALA A 2 22.97 25.33 23.85
CA ALA A 2 23.00 23.88 23.68
C ALA A 2 22.85 23.56 22.18
N ARG A 3 23.70 22.68 21.65
CA ARG A 3 23.56 22.18 20.28
C ARG A 3 22.39 21.19 20.22
N PRO A 4 21.62 21.16 19.11
CA PRO A 4 20.64 20.10 18.91
C PRO A 4 21.36 18.74 18.87
N TYR A 5 20.75 17.75 19.51
CA TYR A 5 21.20 16.37 19.51
C TYR A 5 20.10 15.49 18.93
N ASN A 6 20.49 14.52 18.09
CA ASN A 6 19.58 13.50 17.60
C ASN A 6 19.75 12.24 18.47
N THR A 7 18.63 11.66 18.90
CA THR A 7 18.58 10.34 19.53
C THR A 7 18.05 9.34 18.53
N TYR A 8 18.88 8.39 18.13
CA TYR A 8 18.48 7.28 17.26
C TYR A 8 18.06 6.09 18.12
N LYS A 9 16.89 5.51 17.83
CA LYS A 9 16.56 4.16 18.33
C LYS A 9 17.04 3.15 17.29
N THR A 10 18.21 2.59 17.52
CA THR A 10 18.67 1.41 16.76
C THR A 10 17.91 0.18 17.26
N GLY A 11 17.13 -0.46 16.40
CA GLY A 11 16.62 -1.82 16.66
C GLY A 11 17.67 -2.86 16.27
N ASN A 12 17.42 -4.15 16.57
CA ASN A 12 18.28 -5.27 16.16
C ASN A 12 18.12 -5.61 14.66
N TRP A 13 18.06 -4.60 13.80
CA TRP A 13 17.78 -4.74 12.38
C TRP A 13 19.01 -4.41 11.54
N GLN A 14 19.22 -5.17 10.47
CA GLN A 14 20.26 -4.93 9.49
C GLN A 14 19.62 -4.46 8.18
N PRO A 15 19.29 -3.16 8.04
CA PRO A 15 18.73 -2.66 6.78
C PRO A 15 19.76 -2.82 5.65
N SER A 16 19.27 -3.11 4.45
CA SER A 16 20.09 -3.09 3.25
C SER A 16 20.74 -1.71 3.09
N LYS A 17 22.06 -1.71 2.84
CA LYS A 17 22.79 -0.49 2.48
C LYS A 17 22.38 -0.10 1.06
N LEU A 18 21.83 1.10 0.90
CA LEU A 18 21.58 1.67 -0.42
C LEU A 18 22.86 2.33 -0.91
N GLU A 19 23.35 1.93 -2.07
CA GLU A 19 24.49 2.59 -2.73
C GLU A 19 23.95 3.50 -3.83
N LEU A 20 24.13 4.80 -3.66
CA LEU A 20 23.70 5.81 -4.61
C LEU A 20 24.93 6.36 -5.35
N ASN A 21 24.81 6.45 -6.68
CA ASN A 21 25.79 7.17 -7.49
C ASN A 21 25.25 8.58 -7.75
N ASN A 22 25.46 9.48 -6.79
CA ASN A 22 24.96 10.85 -6.89
C ASN A 22 25.72 11.61 -7.98
N THR A 23 24.95 12.21 -8.88
CA THR A 23 25.45 13.22 -9.83
C THR A 23 24.99 14.58 -9.33
N ASP A 24 25.66 15.66 -9.75
CA ASP A 24 25.38 17.02 -9.27
C ASP A 24 23.95 17.52 -9.60
N ASP A 25 23.20 16.80 -10.45
CA ASP A 25 21.82 17.11 -10.88
C ASP A 25 20.74 16.32 -10.11
N ALA A 26 21.08 15.59 -9.04
CA ALA A 26 20.10 14.84 -8.27
C ALA A 26 19.06 15.78 -7.62
N ALA A 27 17.77 15.59 -7.95
CA ALA A 27 16.69 16.34 -7.34
C ALA A 27 16.64 16.06 -5.83
N PRO A 28 16.43 17.08 -4.98
CA PRO A 28 16.33 16.86 -3.55
C PRO A 28 15.06 16.08 -3.22
N GLY A 29 15.14 15.02 -2.43
CA GLY A 29 13.96 14.39 -1.89
C GLY A 29 14.25 13.21 -0.97
N GLN A 30 13.19 12.45 -0.73
CA GLN A 30 13.24 11.16 -0.06
C GLN A 30 12.99 10.06 -1.10
N ILE A 31 13.71 8.95 -0.97
CA ILE A 31 13.60 7.79 -1.86
C ILE A 31 12.76 6.73 -1.16
N PHE A 32 11.61 6.40 -1.73
CA PHE A 32 10.68 5.39 -1.21
C PHE A 32 10.96 4.05 -1.90
N ILE A 33 11.21 3.01 -1.11
CA ILE A 33 11.47 1.66 -1.60
C ILE A 33 10.56 0.68 -0.85
N SER A 34 9.76 -0.10 -1.57
CA SER A 34 9.13 -1.31 -1.07
C SER A 34 9.58 -2.51 -1.90
N VAL A 35 9.89 -3.62 -1.23
CA VAL A 35 10.37 -4.84 -1.88
C VAL A 35 9.37 -5.95 -1.59
N ARG A 36 8.64 -6.38 -2.62
CA ARG A 36 7.60 -7.39 -2.48
C ARG A 36 8.14 -8.78 -2.09
N VAL A 37 9.28 -9.17 -2.66
CA VAL A 37 9.89 -10.50 -2.45
C VAL A 37 11.38 -10.32 -2.21
N ALA A 38 11.87 -10.90 -1.13
CA ALA A 38 13.30 -10.96 -0.82
C ALA A 38 13.63 -12.27 -0.11
N ASP A 39 14.92 -12.63 -0.07
CA ASP A 39 15.41 -13.87 0.55
C ASP A 39 15.22 -13.92 2.09
N ASN A 40 14.84 -12.80 2.72
CA ASN A 40 14.50 -12.72 4.13
C ASN A 40 13.44 -11.63 4.42
N ASP A 41 12.65 -11.84 5.48
CA ASP A 41 11.56 -10.94 5.90
C ASP A 41 12.05 -9.53 6.28
N ALA A 42 13.29 -9.42 6.79
CA ALA A 42 13.87 -8.13 7.11
C ALA A 42 14.02 -7.24 5.86
N SER A 43 14.18 -7.83 4.67
CA SER A 43 14.42 -7.13 3.40
C SER A 43 13.14 -6.61 2.73
N THR A 44 11.97 -7.18 3.04
CA THR A 44 10.68 -6.81 2.40
C THR A 44 10.01 -5.59 3.01
N ARG A 45 10.45 -5.13 4.19
CA ARG A 45 9.90 -3.95 4.87
C ARG A 45 10.10 -2.69 4.02
N PRO A 46 9.10 -1.80 3.91
CA PRO A 46 9.24 -0.57 3.15
C PRO A 46 10.20 0.39 3.87
N ARG A 47 10.93 1.19 3.09
CA ARG A 47 11.97 2.08 3.60
C ARG A 47 11.95 3.42 2.92
N ILE A 48 12.38 4.42 3.68
CA ILE A 48 12.67 5.75 3.17
C ILE A 48 14.16 6.01 3.38
N TYR A 49 14.82 6.44 2.32
CA TYR A 49 16.20 6.88 2.34
C TYR A 49 16.29 8.38 2.03
N ASP A 50 17.28 9.06 2.60
CA ASP A 50 17.69 10.37 2.12
C ASP A 50 18.56 10.25 0.86
N ASN A 51 18.95 11.39 0.27
CA ASN A 51 19.78 11.42 -0.93
C ASN A 51 21.22 10.91 -0.70
N ASP A 52 21.64 10.75 0.54
CA ASP A 52 22.96 10.19 0.88
C ASP A 52 22.89 8.67 1.12
N GLY A 53 21.71 8.07 1.00
CA GLY A 53 21.48 6.65 1.23
C GLY A 53 21.35 6.27 2.70
N ASN A 54 21.17 7.24 3.61
CA ASN A 54 20.89 6.96 5.02
C ASN A 54 19.40 6.60 5.19
N VAL A 55 19.14 5.61 6.04
CA VAL A 55 17.77 5.20 6.38
C VAL A 55 17.11 6.28 7.25
N VAL A 56 15.98 6.79 6.78
CA VAL A 56 15.12 7.73 7.50
C VAL A 56 14.00 6.98 8.24
N TYR A 57 13.42 5.96 7.59
CA TYR A 57 12.31 5.18 8.12
C TYR A 57 12.39 3.73 7.67
N ILE A 58 11.94 2.83 8.56
CA ILE A 58 11.70 1.41 8.27
C ILE A 58 10.27 1.10 8.72
N GLY A 59 9.43 0.66 7.79
CA GLY A 59 8.04 0.37 8.04
C GLY A 59 7.78 -0.92 8.82
N PRO A 60 6.52 -1.36 8.92
CA PRO A 60 6.13 -2.49 9.78
C PRO A 60 6.77 -3.82 9.32
N GLU A 61 6.74 -4.82 10.20
CA GLU A 61 7.19 -6.20 9.93
C GLU A 61 6.12 -7.00 9.18
N GLU A 62 5.66 -6.46 8.07
CA GLU A 62 4.70 -7.09 7.18
C GLU A 62 5.03 -6.74 5.73
N ALA A 63 4.60 -7.59 4.80
CA ALA A 63 4.72 -7.29 3.38
C ALA A 63 3.82 -6.10 3.05
N THR A 64 4.40 -5.06 2.46
CA THR A 64 3.65 -3.87 2.05
C THR A 64 3.73 -3.65 0.55
N MET A 65 2.69 -3.04 0.00
CA MET A 65 2.58 -2.72 -1.42
C MET A 65 2.19 -1.26 -1.58
N ASP A 66 2.52 -0.69 -2.73
CA ASP A 66 2.16 0.68 -3.09
C ASP A 66 2.53 1.73 -2.02
N PHE A 67 3.78 1.62 -1.51
CA PHE A 67 4.31 2.51 -0.48
C PHE A 67 4.71 3.86 -1.08
N LYS A 68 3.97 4.92 -0.74
CA LYS A 68 4.19 6.25 -1.32
C LYS A 68 3.76 7.39 -0.40
N ALA A 69 4.33 8.57 -0.64
CA ALA A 69 3.89 9.82 -0.05
C ALA A 69 2.67 10.38 -0.80
N GLN A 70 1.72 10.94 -0.06
CA GLN A 70 0.49 11.57 -0.57
C GLN A 70 0.14 12.80 0.28
N LYS A 71 -0.96 13.49 -0.05
CA LYS A 71 -1.49 14.60 0.77
C LYS A 71 -2.85 14.26 1.36
N LEU A 72 -3.02 14.50 2.66
CA LEU A 72 -4.30 14.40 3.36
C LEU A 72 -4.53 15.69 4.15
N PHE A 73 -5.65 16.37 3.90
CA PHE A 73 -5.95 17.70 4.45
C PHE A 73 -4.80 18.71 4.23
N GLY A 74 -4.13 18.60 3.08
CA GLY A 74 -2.98 19.42 2.70
C GLY A 74 -1.65 19.07 3.38
N GLN A 75 -1.66 18.13 4.33
CA GLN A 75 -0.45 17.66 5.02
C GLN A 75 0.16 16.46 4.29
N ASP A 76 1.49 16.38 4.29
CA ASP A 76 2.19 15.21 3.75
C ASP A 76 1.95 14.00 4.66
N VAL A 77 1.52 12.90 4.05
CA VAL A 77 1.29 11.62 4.70
C VAL A 77 1.99 10.51 3.92
N ILE A 78 2.24 9.40 4.59
CA ILE A 78 2.76 8.18 3.99
C ILE A 78 1.64 7.17 3.94
N THR A 79 1.54 6.45 2.84
CA THR A 79 0.55 5.40 2.66
C THR A 79 1.21 4.10 2.23
N PHE A 80 0.62 2.98 2.64
CA PHE A 80 0.94 1.65 2.10
C PHE A 80 -0.24 0.72 2.27
N TRP A 81 -0.32 -0.28 1.42
CA TRP A 81 -1.21 -1.41 1.58
C TRP A 81 -0.51 -2.55 2.33
N SER A 82 -1.23 -3.28 3.18
CA SER A 82 -0.80 -4.58 3.73
C SER A 82 -1.96 -5.58 3.82
N GLY A 83 -1.66 -6.87 3.68
CA GLY A 83 -2.66 -7.94 3.65
C GLY A 83 -2.22 -9.21 2.95
N GLU A 84 -3.20 -10.04 2.56
CA GLU A 84 -2.99 -11.27 1.80
C GLU A 84 -2.64 -10.95 0.35
N THR A 85 -1.49 -11.42 -0.14
CA THR A 85 -1.04 -11.19 -1.51
C THR A 85 -1.03 -12.46 -2.35
N GLY A 86 -1.01 -12.31 -3.68
CA GLY A 86 -0.81 -13.44 -4.60
C GLY A 86 -2.04 -14.33 -4.76
N VAL A 87 -3.23 -13.82 -4.41
CA VAL A 87 -4.49 -14.53 -4.61
C VAL A 87 -4.68 -14.77 -6.11
N SER A 88 -4.86 -16.03 -6.47
CA SER A 88 -4.96 -16.49 -7.87
C SER A 88 -3.85 -15.94 -8.78
N GLY A 89 -2.66 -15.67 -8.22
CA GLY A 89 -1.49 -15.20 -8.94
C GLY A 89 -1.48 -13.71 -9.33
N GLY A 90 -2.45 -12.90 -8.88
CA GLY A 90 -2.60 -11.53 -9.37
C GLY A 90 -2.92 -10.46 -8.33
N TYR A 91 -3.90 -10.69 -7.45
CA TYR A 91 -4.48 -9.62 -6.61
C TYR A 91 -4.36 -9.95 -5.12
N GLY A 92 -4.88 -9.07 -4.26
CA GLY A 92 -4.83 -9.23 -2.80
C GLY A 92 -6.10 -8.86 -2.07
N TYR A 93 -6.12 -9.17 -0.78
CA TYR A 93 -7.14 -8.75 0.18
C TYR A 93 -6.47 -8.12 1.39
N GLY A 94 -6.60 -6.80 1.53
CA GLY A 94 -5.89 -6.07 2.56
C GLY A 94 -6.47 -4.69 2.79
N LYS A 95 -5.70 -3.84 3.45
CA LYS A 95 -6.11 -2.50 3.85
C LYS A 95 -5.01 -1.49 3.60
N VAL A 96 -5.39 -0.22 3.51
CA VAL A 96 -4.44 0.88 3.33
C VAL A 96 -4.20 1.55 4.68
N HIS A 97 -2.94 1.71 5.04
CA HIS A 97 -2.48 2.42 6.22
C HIS A 97 -2.07 3.83 5.84
N ILE A 98 -2.37 4.80 6.71
CA ILE A 98 -1.98 6.21 6.53
C ILE A 98 -1.23 6.67 7.76
N LEU A 99 0.00 7.12 7.55
CA LEU A 99 0.91 7.61 8.58
C LEU A 99 1.13 9.11 8.41
N ASP A 100 1.23 9.82 9.52
CA ASP A 100 1.67 11.22 9.52
C ASP A 100 3.18 11.37 9.26
N ASN A 101 3.66 12.61 9.22
CA ASN A 101 5.07 12.93 9.02
C ASN A 101 5.98 12.59 10.22
N THR A 102 5.41 12.09 11.34
CA THR A 102 6.12 11.51 12.47
C THR A 102 6.10 9.98 12.44
N TYR A 103 5.61 9.41 11.34
CA TYR A 103 5.47 7.97 11.09
C TYR A 103 4.51 7.25 12.05
N ASN A 104 3.57 7.97 12.63
CA ASN A 104 2.50 7.38 13.42
C ASN A 104 1.28 7.13 12.54
N GLU A 105 0.67 5.95 12.69
CA GLU A 105 -0.58 5.65 11.98
C GLU A 105 -1.71 6.55 12.51
N ILE A 106 -2.34 7.27 11.58
CA ILE A 106 -3.44 8.20 11.87
C ILE A 106 -4.78 7.71 11.31
N TYR A 107 -4.76 6.88 10.26
CA TYR A 107 -5.95 6.25 9.69
C TYR A 107 -5.61 4.87 9.12
N SER A 108 -6.63 4.01 9.04
CA SER A 108 -6.62 2.80 8.22
C SER A 108 -7.92 2.71 7.42
N VAL A 109 -7.78 2.42 6.12
CA VAL A 109 -8.88 2.33 5.16
C VAL A 109 -9.12 0.88 4.79
N ILE A 110 -10.37 0.43 4.93
CA ILE A 110 -10.86 -0.90 4.62
C ILE A 110 -12.05 -0.81 3.67
N LEU A 111 -12.24 -1.85 2.86
CA LEU A 111 -13.45 -2.04 2.05
C LEU A 111 -14.17 -3.30 2.51
N GLN A 112 -15.38 -3.14 3.02
CA GLN A 112 -16.30 -4.24 3.30
C GLN A 112 -17.43 -4.20 2.29
N ASP A 113 -17.54 -5.26 1.49
CA ASP A 113 -18.61 -5.45 0.50
C ASP A 113 -18.88 -6.95 0.31
N ASN A 114 -19.92 -7.29 -0.43
CA ASN A 114 -20.34 -8.67 -0.70
C ASN A 114 -19.56 -9.27 -1.87
N PHE A 115 -18.27 -9.51 -1.66
CA PHE A 115 -17.38 -10.05 -2.68
C PHE A 115 -17.23 -11.56 -2.54
N SER A 116 -17.27 -12.24 -3.68
CA SER A 116 -16.93 -13.64 -3.79
C SER A 116 -15.42 -13.79 -3.92
N THR A 117 -14.85 -14.68 -3.11
CA THR A 117 -13.43 -15.02 -3.13
C THR A 117 -13.24 -16.43 -3.70
N PRO A 118 -12.06 -16.77 -4.26
CA PRO A 118 -11.81 -18.12 -4.77
C PRO A 118 -12.02 -19.23 -3.73
N THR A 119 -11.81 -18.93 -2.45
CA THR A 119 -11.97 -19.87 -1.33
C THR A 119 -13.37 -19.84 -0.73
N GLY A 120 -14.20 -18.86 -1.08
CA GLY A 120 -15.50 -18.62 -0.44
C GLY A 120 -15.40 -18.01 0.97
N GLU A 121 -14.20 -17.69 1.43
CA GLU A 121 -13.97 -17.07 2.73
C GLU A 121 -14.26 -15.57 2.68
N THR A 122 -14.90 -15.06 3.74
CA THR A 122 -15.03 -13.62 3.99
C THR A 122 -13.67 -13.03 4.36
N LYS A 123 -13.37 -11.84 3.86
CA LYS A 123 -12.13 -11.11 4.15
C LYS A 123 -12.40 -9.89 5.04
N ASN A 124 -11.39 -9.51 5.83
CA ASN A 124 -11.45 -8.32 6.69
C ASN A 124 -11.41 -7.01 5.89
N SER A 125 -10.96 -7.06 4.64
CA SER A 125 -11.06 -5.97 3.68
C SER A 125 -10.82 -6.51 2.27
N TYR A 126 -11.54 -5.98 1.29
CA TYR A 126 -11.46 -6.38 -0.12
C TYR A 126 -10.64 -5.42 -0.98
N ILE A 127 -9.91 -4.48 -0.37
CA ILE A 127 -9.01 -3.59 -1.09
C ILE A 127 -7.88 -4.43 -1.68
N ASP A 128 -7.73 -4.31 -3.00
CA ASP A 128 -6.68 -4.95 -3.78
C ASP A 128 -5.32 -4.27 -3.55
N VAL A 129 -4.27 -5.00 -3.92
CA VAL A 129 -2.87 -4.70 -3.64
C VAL A 129 -2.27 -3.59 -4.53
N HIS A 130 -2.89 -3.27 -5.67
CA HIS A 130 -2.20 -2.52 -6.73
C HIS A 130 -2.23 -1.00 -6.60
N GLU A 131 -3.36 -0.40 -6.23
CA GLU A 131 -3.49 1.07 -6.25
C GLU A 131 -4.40 1.59 -5.14
N HIS A 132 -3.91 2.64 -4.46
CA HIS A 132 -4.71 3.54 -3.63
C HIS A 132 -4.25 5.00 -3.77
N ILE A 133 -5.19 5.92 -3.98
CA ILE A 133 -4.88 7.36 -4.09
C ILE A 133 -5.82 8.21 -3.24
N ILE A 134 -5.24 9.13 -2.47
CA ILE A 134 -5.98 10.15 -1.74
C ILE A 134 -6.35 11.26 -2.72
N THR A 135 -7.62 11.60 -2.80
CA THR A 135 -8.14 12.62 -3.69
C THR A 135 -8.07 14.01 -3.07
N ASP A 136 -8.25 15.06 -3.87
CA ASP A 136 -8.36 16.45 -3.40
C ASP A 136 -9.57 16.67 -2.46
N ARG A 137 -10.52 15.73 -2.41
CA ARG A 137 -11.66 15.75 -1.47
C ARG A 137 -11.33 15.10 -0.11
N ASN A 138 -10.10 14.62 0.09
CA ASN A 138 -9.66 13.90 1.29
C ASN A 138 -10.40 12.56 1.50
N THR A 139 -10.83 11.96 0.41
CA THR A 139 -11.30 10.58 0.28
C THR A 139 -10.20 9.73 -0.35
N MET A 140 -10.35 8.41 -0.36
CA MET A 140 -9.41 7.49 -0.99
C MET A 140 -10.09 6.71 -2.11
N ILE A 141 -9.51 6.74 -3.30
CA ILE A 141 -9.84 5.80 -4.37
C ILE A 141 -8.99 4.54 -4.18
N VAL A 142 -9.61 3.37 -4.26
CA VAL A 142 -8.96 2.06 -4.13
C VAL A 142 -9.46 1.11 -5.22
N THR A 143 -8.64 0.14 -5.60
CA THR A 143 -9.08 -1.00 -6.43
C THR A 143 -9.58 -2.15 -5.57
N ALA A 144 -10.46 -2.98 -6.14
CA ALA A 144 -10.95 -4.20 -5.50
C ALA A 144 -11.25 -5.27 -6.56
N VAL A 145 -11.20 -6.54 -6.16
CA VAL A 145 -11.40 -7.67 -7.08
C VAL A 145 -12.49 -8.60 -6.56
N ASN A 146 -13.52 -8.80 -7.38
CA ASN A 146 -14.61 -9.74 -7.12
C ASN A 146 -14.51 -10.93 -8.08
N VAL A 147 -14.71 -12.15 -7.59
CA VAL A 147 -14.71 -13.34 -8.44
C VAL A 147 -16.14 -13.71 -8.79
N THR A 148 -16.55 -13.46 -10.03
CA THR A 148 -17.96 -13.59 -10.45
C THR A 148 -18.14 -14.62 -11.56
N GLN A 149 -19.37 -15.13 -11.71
CA GLN A 149 -19.73 -15.96 -12.85
C GLN A 149 -20.46 -15.13 -13.89
N GLN A 150 -19.99 -15.19 -15.13
CA GLN A 150 -20.60 -14.49 -16.26
C GLN A 150 -20.65 -15.40 -17.48
N ASN A 151 -21.65 -15.21 -18.34
CA ASN A 151 -21.67 -15.86 -19.64
C ASN A 151 -20.63 -15.20 -20.57
N LEU A 152 -19.56 -15.93 -20.86
CA LEU A 152 -18.43 -15.44 -21.66
C LEU A 152 -18.51 -15.85 -23.14
N THR A 153 -19.65 -16.36 -23.62
CA THR A 153 -19.81 -16.79 -25.03
C THR A 153 -19.47 -15.67 -26.02
N SER A 154 -19.81 -14.42 -25.71
CA SER A 154 -19.47 -13.25 -26.53
C SER A 154 -17.96 -12.98 -26.63
N ALA A 155 -17.18 -13.47 -25.66
CA ALA A 155 -15.73 -13.40 -25.63
C ALA A 155 -15.06 -14.72 -26.08
N GLY A 156 -15.81 -15.67 -26.67
CA GLY A 156 -15.31 -16.96 -27.13
C GLY A 156 -15.26 -18.06 -26.05
N GLY A 157 -15.83 -17.80 -24.87
CA GLY A 157 -15.98 -18.79 -23.81
C GLY A 157 -17.07 -19.84 -24.09
N SER A 158 -17.11 -20.89 -23.28
CA SER A 158 -18.02 -22.03 -23.45
C SER A 158 -19.34 -21.90 -22.69
N GLY A 159 -19.79 -20.67 -22.40
CA GLY A 159 -20.98 -20.37 -21.59
C GLY A 159 -20.64 -19.64 -20.29
N THR A 160 -21.35 -19.98 -19.21
CA THR A 160 -21.09 -19.39 -17.88
C THR A 160 -19.77 -19.89 -17.30
N GLN A 161 -18.86 -18.98 -17.01
CA GLN A 161 -17.53 -19.25 -16.48
C GLN A 161 -17.18 -18.25 -15.38
N TRP A 162 -16.20 -18.60 -14.55
CA TRP A 162 -15.63 -17.70 -13.56
C TRP A 162 -14.74 -16.66 -14.23
N MET A 163 -14.82 -15.43 -13.76
CA MET A 163 -13.94 -14.34 -14.15
C MET A 163 -13.51 -13.50 -12.94
N ILE A 164 -12.39 -12.83 -13.11
CA ILE A 164 -11.89 -11.82 -12.19
C ILE A 164 -12.52 -10.49 -12.63
N ASP A 165 -13.39 -9.94 -11.80
CA ASP A 165 -14.08 -8.68 -12.03
C ASP A 165 -13.37 -7.56 -11.25
N SER A 166 -12.97 -6.52 -11.96
CA SER A 166 -12.17 -5.42 -11.40
C SER A 166 -13.07 -4.24 -11.08
N HIS A 167 -13.04 -3.80 -9.83
CA HIS A 167 -13.83 -2.69 -9.32
C HIS A 167 -12.90 -1.59 -8.80
N PHE A 168 -13.46 -0.39 -8.66
CA PHE A 168 -12.85 0.68 -7.89
C PHE A 168 -13.89 1.33 -7.00
N TYR A 169 -13.45 1.82 -5.85
CA TYR A 169 -14.31 2.47 -4.87
C TYR A 169 -13.69 3.79 -4.47
N GLU A 170 -14.54 4.76 -4.14
CA GLU A 170 -14.12 5.92 -3.39
C GLU A 170 -14.65 5.81 -1.96
N ILE A 171 -13.75 5.95 -0.98
CA ILE A 171 -14.02 5.71 0.44
C ILE A 171 -13.67 6.97 1.23
N ASP A 172 -14.55 7.37 2.14
CA ASP A 172 -14.24 8.38 3.16
C ASP A 172 -13.22 7.81 4.16
N ILE A 173 -12.05 8.45 4.27
CA ILE A 173 -10.91 7.93 5.04
C ILE A 173 -11.22 7.85 6.54
N ALA A 174 -11.97 8.80 7.09
CA ALA A 174 -12.23 8.87 8.52
C ALA A 174 -13.26 7.83 8.99
N SER A 175 -14.27 7.57 8.15
CA SER A 175 -15.41 6.72 8.51
C SER A 175 -15.40 5.33 7.85
N ASN A 176 -14.56 5.11 6.84
CA ASN A 176 -14.62 3.93 5.97
C ASN A 176 -15.94 3.78 5.19
N ALA A 177 -16.73 4.85 5.07
CA ALA A 177 -17.94 4.83 4.28
C ALA A 177 -17.61 4.87 2.78
N VAL A 178 -18.20 3.95 2.01
CA VAL A 178 -18.17 4.02 0.54
C VAL A 178 -19.00 5.21 0.08
N VAL A 179 -18.37 6.13 -0.65
CA VAL A 179 -19.03 7.31 -1.23
C VAL A 179 -19.24 7.18 -2.74
N PHE A 180 -18.54 6.25 -3.39
CA PHE A 180 -18.74 5.85 -4.79
C PHE A 180 -18.30 4.39 -5.00
N SER A 181 -19.02 3.66 -5.85
CA SER A 181 -18.75 2.27 -6.27
C SER A 181 -19.20 2.06 -7.72
#